data_AF-A0A7Y3HC10-F1
#
_entry.id   AF-A0A7Y3HC10-F1
#
_cell.length_a   1.000
_cell.length_b   1.000
_cell.length_c   1.000
_cell.angle_alpha   90.00
_cell.angle_beta   90.00
_cell.angle_gamma   90.00
#
_symmetry.space_group_name_H-M   'P 1'
#
loop_
_entity.id
_entity.type
_entity.pdbx_description
1 polymer ?
#
loop_
_entity_poly.entity_id
_entity_poly.type
_entity_poly.pdbx_seq_one_letter_code
_entity_poly.pdbx_strand_id
1 'polypeptide(L)'
;MKMSPRISLVIIAAVFLLPLLLAWFMYSGTISFKPAATRNLGRLVEPPIPLAWEQTQLVASSGEPAIAGEVFAEHWVVLYRITGECDSLCRQEITSLRQIHLAAGRNQSRILIALLLPGAGNPDTQGALREIYPRFHLLTDPSENAAKALYQAADGPTGAYLIDPLGNIMMTYAAGADPNQLKQDLKRLLTWSKLDEQS
;
A
#
# COMPACT_ATOMS: atom_id res chain seq x y z
N MET A 1 17.98 -17.73 50.23
CA MET A 1 16.58 -18.19 50.40
C MET A 1 16.45 -19.59 49.80
N LYS A 2 16.16 -20.62 50.60
CA LYS A 2 15.82 -21.95 50.07
C LYS A 2 14.34 -21.93 49.67
N MET A 3 14.05 -21.90 48.38
CA MET A 3 12.68 -21.98 47.88
C MET A 3 12.14 -23.40 48.05
N SER A 4 10.93 -23.51 48.61
CA SER A 4 10.23 -24.79 48.71
C SER A 4 10.00 -25.38 47.31
N PRO A 5 10.19 -26.70 47.09
CA PRO A 5 9.94 -27.35 45.80
C PRO A 5 8.55 -27.05 45.21
N ARG A 6 7.54 -26.85 46.06
CA ARG A 6 6.18 -26.47 45.65
C ARG A 6 6.13 -25.06 45.06
N ILE A 7 6.88 -24.12 45.64
CA ILE A 7 6.98 -22.75 45.14
C ILE A 7 7.74 -22.72 43.81
N SER A 8 8.79 -23.52 43.69
CA SER A 8 9.53 -23.66 42.42
C SER A 8 8.63 -24.18 41.30
N LEU A 9 7.78 -25.17 41.57
CA LEU A 9 6.85 -25.73 40.57
C LEU A 9 5.77 -24.72 40.15
N VAL A 10 5.23 -23.94 41.10
CA VAL A 10 4.28 -22.85 40.80
C VAL A 10 4.91 -21.76 39.96
N ILE A 11 6.16 -21.37 40.24
CA ILE A 11 6.86 -20.35 39.45
C ILE A 11 7.12 -20.84 38.03
N ILE A 12 7.57 -22.10 37.88
CA ILE A 12 7.74 -22.71 36.56
C ILE A 12 6.41 -22.71 35.80
N ALA A 13 5.33 -23.19 36.42
CA ALA A 13 4.00 -23.18 35.81
C ALA A 13 3.55 -21.76 35.42
N ALA A 14 3.78 -20.77 36.28
CA ALA A 14 3.45 -19.37 36.00
C ALA A 14 4.25 -18.80 34.82
N VAL A 15 5.54 -19.11 34.69
CA VAL A 15 6.37 -18.66 33.56
C VAL A 15 5.82 -19.16 32.22
N PHE A 16 5.23 -20.36 32.18
CA PHE A 16 4.63 -20.92 30.96
C PHE A 16 3.17 -20.52 30.74
N LEU A 17 2.36 -20.48 31.79
CA LEU A 17 0.92 -20.22 31.69
C LEU A 17 0.58 -18.72 31.62
N LEU A 18 1.37 -17.87 32.27
CA LEU A 18 1.10 -16.43 32.33
C LEU A 18 1.12 -15.77 30.94
N PRO A 19 2.10 -16.03 30.04
CA PRO A 19 2.08 -15.46 28.69
C PRO A 19 0.86 -15.89 27.86
N LEU A 20 0.41 -17.14 28.00
CA LEU A 20 -0.77 -17.66 27.31
C LEU A 20 -2.07 -17.02 27.80
N LEU A 21 -2.22 -16.88 29.12
CA LEU A 21 -3.37 -16.21 29.71
C LEU A 21 -3.42 -14.73 29.33
N LEU A 22 -2.26 -14.05 29.33
CA LEU A 22 -2.15 -12.67 28.86
C LEU A 22 -2.56 -12.53 27.38
N ALA A 23 -2.05 -13.40 26.51
CA ALA A 23 -2.40 -13.39 25.09
C ALA A 23 -3.91 -13.62 24.87
N TRP A 24 -4.50 -14.58 25.59
CA TRP A 24 -5.94 -14.84 25.52
C TRP A 24 -6.76 -13.63 25.99
N PHE A 25 -6.35 -12.97 27.08
CA PHE A 25 -7.00 -11.77 27.60
C PHE A 25 -6.93 -10.62 26.57
N MET A 26 -5.75 -10.38 25.98
CA MET A 26 -5.57 -9.37 24.93
C MET A 26 -6.42 -9.68 23.68
N TYR A 27 -6.51 -10.94 23.26
CA TYR A 27 -7.31 -11.36 22.12
C TYR A 27 -8.82 -11.29 22.38
N SER A 28 -9.27 -11.61 23.59
CA SER A 28 -10.68 -11.58 23.98
C SER A 28 -11.29 -10.17 24.00
N GLY A 29 -10.48 -9.11 23.81
CA GLY A 29 -10.93 -7.72 23.83
C GLY A 29 -11.24 -7.18 25.22
N THR A 30 -10.96 -7.93 26.29
CA THR A 30 -11.17 -7.51 27.69
C THR A 30 -10.19 -6.41 28.12
N ILE A 31 -9.01 -6.35 27.48
CA ILE A 31 -8.09 -5.21 27.55
C ILE A 31 -8.06 -4.56 26.17
N SER A 32 -8.50 -3.32 26.06
CA SER A 32 -8.38 -2.52 24.84
C SER A 32 -6.93 -2.01 24.66
N PHE A 33 -5.99 -2.93 24.41
CA PHE A 33 -4.61 -2.59 24.10
C PHE A 33 -4.47 -2.39 22.59
N LYS A 34 -4.56 -1.14 22.13
CA LYS A 34 -4.15 -0.76 20.78
C LYS A 34 -2.70 -0.27 20.85
N PRO A 35 -1.77 -0.81 20.04
CA PRO A 35 -0.40 -0.28 19.98
C PRO A 35 -0.46 1.22 19.68
N ALA A 36 0.07 2.02 20.60
CA ALA A 36 0.09 3.47 20.44
C ALA A 36 1.18 3.86 19.43
N ALA A 37 0.74 4.45 18.32
CA ALA A 37 1.56 5.01 17.24
C ALA A 37 2.36 3.99 16.42
N THR A 38 1.83 3.69 15.24
CA THR A 38 2.57 3.10 14.14
C THR A 38 3.56 4.14 13.58
N ARG A 39 4.71 3.70 13.05
CA ARG A 39 5.76 4.61 12.56
C ARG A 39 5.50 5.18 11.16
N ASN A 40 4.41 4.79 10.48
CA ASN A 40 4.07 5.27 9.14
C ASN A 40 3.89 6.80 9.12
N LEU A 41 4.23 7.38 7.99
CA LEU A 41 4.07 8.79 7.70
C LEU A 41 2.79 9.01 6.87
N GLY A 42 2.47 8.09 5.95
CA GLY A 42 1.16 8.03 5.30
C GLY A 42 0.05 7.64 6.29
N ARG A 43 -1.21 7.80 5.90
CA ARG A 43 -2.35 7.40 6.75
C ARG A 43 -2.66 5.92 6.56
N LEU A 44 -2.60 5.14 7.62
CA LEU A 44 -2.93 3.72 7.58
C LEU A 44 -4.44 3.52 7.37
N VAL A 45 -4.80 2.58 6.49
CA VAL A 45 -6.19 2.19 6.21
C VAL A 45 -6.51 0.99 7.09
N GLU A 46 -7.33 1.22 8.14
CA GLU A 46 -7.73 0.19 9.10
C GLU A 46 -9.26 0.07 9.17
N PRO A 47 -9.86 -1.08 8.77
CA PRO A 47 -9.21 -2.25 8.18
C PRO A 47 -8.74 -2.00 6.72
N PRO A 48 -7.74 -2.75 6.21
CA PRO A 48 -7.32 -2.65 4.81
C PRO A 48 -8.48 -2.92 3.84
N ILE A 49 -8.51 -2.18 2.73
CA ILE A 49 -9.59 -2.29 1.74
C ILE A 49 -9.09 -3.07 0.53
N PRO A 50 -9.71 -4.21 0.16
CA PRO A 50 -9.28 -4.96 -1.00
C PRO A 50 -9.62 -4.18 -2.27
N LEU A 51 -8.60 -3.93 -3.10
CA LEU A 51 -8.80 -3.45 -4.46
C LEU A 51 -9.11 -4.62 -5.41
N ALA A 52 -8.79 -5.87 -5.03
CA ALA A 52 -9.13 -7.10 -5.77
C ALA A 52 -9.02 -6.92 -7.30
N TRP A 53 -7.79 -6.85 -7.81
CA TRP A 53 -7.44 -6.45 -9.19
C TRP A 53 -8.36 -7.07 -10.27
N GLU A 54 -8.69 -8.35 -10.13
CA GLU A 54 -9.57 -9.10 -11.04
C GLU A 54 -11.04 -8.61 -11.02
N GLN A 55 -11.52 -8.17 -9.86
CA GLN A 55 -12.89 -7.71 -9.65
C GLN A 55 -13.08 -6.25 -10.03
N THR A 56 -12.03 -5.43 -9.91
CA THR A 56 -12.08 -4.01 -10.29
C THR A 56 -12.12 -3.75 -11.79
N GLN A 57 -11.94 -4.78 -12.63
CA GLN A 57 -11.95 -4.67 -14.10
C GLN A 57 -11.09 -3.50 -14.60
N LEU A 58 -9.96 -3.24 -13.93
CA LEU A 58 -9.01 -2.23 -14.38
C LEU A 58 -8.47 -2.69 -15.73
N VAL A 59 -8.55 -1.80 -16.71
CA VAL A 59 -8.03 -2.07 -18.04
C VAL A 59 -6.85 -1.18 -18.32
N ALA A 60 -5.91 -1.72 -19.10
CA ALA A 60 -4.85 -0.94 -19.67
C ALA A 60 -5.48 0.17 -20.53
N SER A 61 -4.96 1.40 -20.44
CA SER A 61 -5.45 2.48 -21.29
C SER A 61 -5.18 2.18 -22.77
N SER A 62 -5.90 2.84 -23.67
CA SER A 62 -5.75 2.58 -25.11
C SER A 62 -4.30 2.72 -25.58
N GLY A 63 -3.75 1.67 -26.20
CA GLY A 63 -2.35 1.62 -26.65
C GLY A 63 -1.36 1.07 -25.61
N GLU A 64 -1.81 0.68 -24.43
CA GLU A 64 -1.02 -0.11 -23.47
C GLU A 64 -1.13 -1.61 -23.76
N PRO A 65 -0.09 -2.41 -23.48
CA PRO A 65 -0.22 -3.87 -23.47
C PRO A 65 -1.32 -4.27 -22.48
N ALA A 66 -2.09 -5.31 -22.82
CA ALA A 66 -3.12 -5.82 -21.92
C ALA A 66 -2.50 -6.14 -20.56
N ILE A 67 -2.94 -5.44 -19.52
CA ILE A 67 -2.46 -5.67 -18.17
C ILE A 67 -3.36 -6.74 -17.56
N ALA A 68 -2.84 -7.96 -17.44
CA ALA A 68 -3.47 -8.96 -16.60
C ALA A 68 -3.34 -8.49 -15.14
N GLY A 69 -4.39 -8.66 -14.32
CA GLY A 69 -4.32 -8.36 -12.88
C GLY A 69 -3.14 -9.05 -12.17
N GLU A 70 -2.67 -10.16 -12.76
CA GLU A 70 -1.45 -10.88 -12.40
C GLU A 70 -0.17 -10.02 -12.39
N VAL A 71 -0.06 -8.99 -13.23
CA VAL A 71 1.12 -8.11 -13.26
C VAL A 71 1.26 -7.33 -11.95
N PHE A 72 0.13 -6.99 -11.31
CA PHE A 72 0.11 -6.28 -10.03
C PHE A 72 0.16 -7.23 -8.84
N ALA A 73 -0.14 -8.52 -9.04
CA ALA A 73 0.06 -9.52 -8.01
C ALA A 73 1.54 -9.59 -7.63
N GLU A 74 1.83 -9.83 -6.35
CA GLU A 74 3.18 -9.97 -5.80
C GLU A 74 4.04 -8.69 -5.81
N HIS A 75 3.49 -7.55 -6.27
CA HIS A 75 4.20 -6.27 -6.31
C HIS A 75 3.61 -5.25 -5.35
N TRP A 76 4.46 -4.37 -4.82
CA TRP A 76 3.99 -3.15 -4.17
C TRP A 76 3.53 -2.17 -5.24
N VAL A 77 2.27 -1.74 -5.20
CA VAL A 77 1.72 -0.82 -6.19
C VAL A 77 1.47 0.55 -5.56
N VAL A 78 2.09 1.58 -6.13
CA VAL A 78 1.71 2.97 -5.86
C VAL A 78 0.72 3.39 -6.93
N LEU A 79 -0.56 3.48 -6.55
CA LEU A 79 -1.63 3.92 -7.43
C LEU A 79 -1.91 5.41 -7.19
N TYR A 80 -1.79 6.21 -8.24
CA TYR A 80 -2.09 7.64 -8.21
C TYR A 80 -3.32 7.90 -9.08
N ARG A 81 -4.33 8.58 -8.52
CA ARG A 81 -5.60 8.83 -9.24
C ARG A 81 -5.63 10.23 -9.82
N ILE A 82 -5.84 10.31 -11.13
CA ILE A 82 -6.02 11.56 -11.87
C ILE A 82 -7.52 11.76 -12.08
N THR A 83 -8.09 12.83 -11.51
CA THR A 83 -9.55 13.09 -11.54
C THR A 83 -9.98 14.09 -12.61
N GLY A 84 -9.03 14.68 -13.36
CA GLY A 84 -9.31 15.70 -14.38
C GLY A 84 -8.09 15.92 -15.28
N GLU A 85 -7.95 17.14 -15.83
CA GLU A 85 -6.73 17.50 -16.55
C GLU A 85 -5.53 17.54 -15.60
N CYS A 86 -4.41 16.95 -16.03
CA CYS A 86 -3.19 16.94 -15.23
C CYS A 86 -2.52 18.32 -15.29
N ASP A 87 -2.84 19.16 -14.32
CA ASP A 87 -2.27 20.49 -14.14
C ASP A 87 -0.80 20.44 -13.68
N SER A 88 -0.25 21.60 -13.30
CA SER A 88 1.13 21.69 -12.84
C SER A 88 1.41 20.89 -11.56
N LEU A 89 0.44 20.82 -10.64
CA LEU A 89 0.57 20.09 -9.39
C LEU A 89 0.59 18.59 -9.65
N CYS A 90 -0.35 18.10 -10.47
CA CYS A 90 -0.39 16.71 -10.91
C CYS A 90 0.92 16.28 -11.58
N ARG A 91 1.49 17.11 -12.47
CA ARG A 91 2.79 16.80 -13.11
C ARG A 91 3.93 16.74 -12.12
N GLN A 92 3.95 17.63 -11.12
CA GLN A 92 4.96 17.62 -10.07
C GLN A 92 4.87 16.36 -9.20
N GLU A 93 3.67 15.95 -8.81
CA GLU A 93 3.45 14.74 -8.02
C GLU A 93 3.84 13.49 -8.79
N ILE A 94 3.43 13.36 -10.06
CA ILE A 94 3.81 12.24 -10.93
C ILE A 94 5.32 12.19 -11.17
N THR A 95 5.96 13.33 -11.38
CA THR A 95 7.43 13.41 -11.51
C THR A 95 8.09 12.96 -10.21
N SER A 96 7.52 13.30 -9.06
CA SER A 96 8.01 12.84 -7.76
C SER A 96 7.88 11.33 -7.60
N LEU A 97 6.79 10.71 -8.07
CA LEU A 97 6.63 9.26 -8.09
C LEU A 97 7.73 8.58 -8.92
N ARG A 98 8.08 9.12 -10.09
CA ARG A 98 9.24 8.65 -10.87
C ARG A 98 10.52 8.70 -10.03
N GLN A 99 10.80 9.80 -9.35
CA GLN A 99 12.00 9.92 -8.52
C GLN A 99 12.00 8.93 -7.35
N ILE A 100 10.85 8.68 -6.73
CA ILE A 100 10.70 7.68 -5.68
C ILE A 100 11.02 6.28 -6.21
N HIS A 101 10.49 5.93 -7.38
CA HIS A 101 10.78 4.65 -8.03
C HIS A 101 12.26 4.52 -8.34
N LEU A 102 12.86 5.50 -9.01
CA LEU A 102 14.29 5.50 -9.31
C LEU A 102 15.15 5.38 -8.03
N ALA A 103 14.78 6.09 -6.97
CA ALA A 103 15.47 6.05 -5.68
C ALA A 103 15.35 4.70 -4.94
N ALA A 104 14.43 3.80 -5.34
CA ALA A 104 14.31 2.47 -4.78
C ALA A 104 15.47 1.53 -5.17
N GLY A 105 16.28 1.90 -6.18
CA GLY A 105 17.47 1.16 -6.61
C GLY A 105 17.18 -0.32 -6.87
N ARG A 106 17.84 -1.22 -6.14
CA ARG A 106 17.64 -2.68 -6.26
C ARG A 106 16.20 -3.16 -6.03
N ASN A 107 15.41 -2.40 -5.28
CA ASN A 107 14.02 -2.75 -5.01
C ASN A 107 13.05 -2.22 -6.08
N GLN A 108 13.53 -1.55 -7.13
CA GLN A 108 12.68 -1.02 -8.21
C GLN A 108 11.81 -2.08 -8.88
N SER A 109 12.31 -3.31 -9.03
CA SER A 109 11.56 -4.41 -9.62
C SER A 109 10.35 -4.82 -8.78
N ARG A 110 10.37 -4.54 -7.47
CA ARG A 110 9.31 -4.90 -6.52
C ARG A 110 8.21 -3.84 -6.42
N ILE A 111 8.38 -2.70 -7.10
CA ILE A 111 7.47 -1.56 -7.05
C ILE A 111 6.94 -1.27 -8.45
N LEU A 112 5.63 -1.19 -8.58
CA LEU A 112 4.94 -0.69 -9.76
C LEU A 112 4.30 0.66 -9.44
N ILE A 113 4.32 1.57 -10.41
CA ILE A 113 3.57 2.82 -10.32
C ILE A 113 2.45 2.76 -11.35
N ALA A 114 1.22 2.83 -10.86
CA ALA A 114 0.03 2.86 -11.68
C ALA A 114 -0.63 4.25 -11.61
N LEU A 115 -1.04 4.76 -12.77
CA LEU A 115 -1.76 6.03 -12.89
C LEU A 115 -3.18 5.71 -13.36
N LEU A 116 -4.18 6.00 -12.53
CA LEU A 116 -5.57 5.82 -12.86
C LEU A 116 -6.10 7.08 -13.57
N LEU A 117 -6.40 6.97 -14.86
CA LEU A 117 -6.85 8.05 -15.72
C LEU A 117 -8.37 8.24 -15.62
N PRO A 118 -8.88 9.47 -15.83
CA PRO A 118 -10.32 9.71 -15.89
C PRO A 118 -10.91 9.18 -17.21
N GLY A 119 -12.06 8.53 -17.13
CA GLY A 119 -12.80 8.00 -18.28
C GLY A 119 -11.97 7.00 -19.10
N ALA A 120 -11.95 7.16 -20.42
CA ALA A 120 -11.20 6.29 -21.33
C ALA A 120 -9.69 6.62 -21.43
N GLY A 121 -9.22 7.68 -20.76
CA GLY A 121 -7.86 8.18 -20.84
C GLY A 121 -7.56 8.90 -22.16
N ASN A 122 -7.39 10.22 -22.11
CA ASN A 122 -7.04 11.02 -23.29
C ASN A 122 -5.66 10.59 -23.87
N PRO A 123 -5.55 10.26 -25.19
CA PRO A 123 -4.28 9.87 -25.81
C PRO A 123 -3.12 10.86 -25.66
N ASP A 124 -3.38 12.16 -25.72
CA ASP A 124 -2.36 13.21 -25.56
C ASP A 124 -1.82 13.22 -24.13
N THR A 125 -2.72 13.10 -23.15
CA THR A 125 -2.34 12.95 -21.74
C THR A 125 -1.51 11.70 -21.53
N GLN A 126 -1.90 10.56 -22.13
CA GLN A 126 -1.13 9.33 -22.06
C GLN A 126 0.29 9.50 -22.65
N GLY A 127 0.41 10.15 -23.81
CA GLY A 127 1.69 10.46 -24.44
C GLY A 127 2.60 11.28 -23.51
N ALA A 128 2.08 12.38 -22.96
CA ALA A 128 2.81 13.23 -22.03
C ALA A 128 3.26 12.50 -20.76
N LEU A 129 2.43 11.60 -20.22
CA LEU A 129 2.79 10.80 -19.05
C LEU A 129 3.89 9.78 -19.35
N ARG A 130 3.87 9.15 -20.53
CA ARG A 130 4.93 8.22 -20.97
C ARG A 130 6.27 8.92 -21.18
N GLU A 131 6.27 10.16 -21.70
CA GLU A 131 7.48 10.98 -21.81
C GLU A 131 8.10 11.29 -20.44
N ILE A 132 7.27 11.49 -19.41
CA ILE A 132 7.77 11.67 -18.04
C ILE A 132 8.40 10.37 -17.54
N TYR A 133 7.71 9.24 -17.66
CA TYR A 133 8.27 7.94 -17.28
C TYR A 133 7.62 6.77 -18.04
N PRO A 134 8.37 6.01 -18.84
CA PRO A 134 7.81 4.91 -19.62
C PRO A 134 7.44 3.68 -18.78
N ARG A 135 7.78 3.65 -17.49
CA ARG A 135 7.44 2.55 -16.57
C ARG A 135 6.16 2.80 -15.78
N PHE A 136 5.41 3.85 -16.09
CA PHE A 136 4.06 4.02 -15.55
C PHE A 136 3.10 3.03 -16.21
N HIS A 137 2.30 2.38 -15.38
CA HIS A 137 1.15 1.61 -15.85
C HIS A 137 -0.05 2.54 -15.93
N LEU A 138 -0.52 2.82 -17.14
CA LEU A 138 -1.68 3.69 -17.36
C LEU A 138 -2.95 2.84 -17.34
N LEU A 139 -3.84 3.12 -16.38
CA LEU A 139 -5.05 2.35 -16.13
C LEU A 139 -6.29 3.22 -16.33
N THR A 140 -7.38 2.60 -16.74
CA THR A 140 -8.72 3.18 -16.65
C THR A 140 -9.64 2.26 -15.85
N ASP A 141 -10.69 2.83 -15.28
CA ASP A 141 -11.70 2.11 -14.49
C ASP A 141 -13.10 2.35 -15.08
N PRO A 142 -13.47 1.61 -16.14
CA PRO A 142 -14.79 1.75 -16.76
C PRO A 142 -15.95 1.37 -15.82
N SER A 143 -15.67 0.53 -14.83
CA SER A 143 -16.67 0.00 -13.88
C SER A 143 -16.86 0.89 -12.64
N GLU A 144 -15.98 1.87 -12.44
CA GLU A 144 -15.85 2.71 -11.23
C GLU A 144 -15.63 1.95 -9.91
N ASN A 145 -15.37 0.64 -9.97
CA ASN A 145 -15.17 -0.19 -8.78
C ASN A 145 -13.87 0.18 -8.05
N ALA A 146 -12.79 0.45 -8.80
CA ALA A 146 -11.53 0.88 -8.22
C ALA A 146 -11.68 2.27 -7.60
N ALA A 147 -12.31 3.21 -8.32
CA ALA A 147 -12.61 4.53 -7.81
C ALA A 147 -13.38 4.47 -6.48
N LYS A 148 -14.39 3.60 -6.37
CA LYS A 148 -15.16 3.37 -5.15
C LYS A 148 -14.30 2.84 -4.00
N ALA A 149 -13.45 1.84 -4.24
CA ALA A 149 -12.55 1.31 -3.21
C ALA A 149 -11.55 2.38 -2.72
N LEU A 150 -11.01 3.19 -3.65
CA LEU A 150 -10.11 4.30 -3.33
C LEU A 150 -10.80 5.40 -2.51
N TYR A 151 -12.08 5.69 -2.80
CA TYR A 151 -12.87 6.61 -1.98
C TYR A 151 -13.13 6.06 -0.57
N GLN A 152 -13.40 4.77 -0.42
CA GLN A 152 -13.56 4.17 0.91
C GLN A 152 -12.25 4.18 1.71
N ALA A 153 -11.12 4.06 1.02
CA ALA A 153 -9.80 4.05 1.65
C ALA A 153 -9.31 5.44 2.06
N ALA A 154 -10.01 6.52 1.72
CA ALA A 154 -9.58 7.89 1.90
C ALA A 154 -10.69 8.79 2.42
N ASP A 155 -10.44 9.49 3.52
CA ASP A 155 -11.34 10.54 4.04
C ASP A 155 -11.09 11.89 3.33
N GLY A 156 -11.13 11.92 1.99
CA GLY A 156 -10.97 13.15 1.18
C GLY A 156 -10.06 13.02 -0.06
N PRO A 157 -9.76 14.15 -0.74
CA PRO A 157 -8.90 14.16 -1.93
C PRO A 157 -7.52 13.58 -1.62
N THR A 158 -7.22 12.44 -2.21
CA THR A 158 -5.99 11.68 -1.97
C THR A 158 -5.21 11.58 -3.27
N GLY A 159 -3.90 11.85 -3.21
CA GLY A 159 -3.02 11.80 -4.37
C GLY A 159 -2.60 10.36 -4.66
N ALA A 160 -1.98 9.70 -3.67
CA ALA A 160 -1.42 8.36 -3.85
C ALA A 160 -1.96 7.34 -2.85
N TYR A 161 -2.11 6.11 -3.32
CA TYR A 161 -2.54 4.94 -2.57
C TYR A 161 -1.43 3.90 -2.66
N LEU A 162 -1.04 3.34 -1.52
CA LEU A 162 -0.11 2.23 -1.47
C LEU A 162 -0.88 0.93 -1.26
N ILE A 163 -0.70 0.04 -2.21
CA ILE A 163 -1.35 -1.25 -2.29
C ILE A 163 -0.31 -2.33 -2.06
N ASP A 164 -0.63 -3.26 -1.18
CA ASP A 164 0.24 -4.38 -0.84
C ASP A 164 0.26 -5.45 -1.96
N PRO A 165 1.21 -6.40 -1.91
CA PRO A 165 1.29 -7.51 -2.87
C PRO A 165 0.05 -8.42 -2.94
N LEU A 166 -0.84 -8.34 -1.94
CA LEU A 166 -2.11 -9.08 -1.89
C LEU A 166 -3.27 -8.28 -2.50
N GLY A 167 -3.04 -7.06 -2.97
CA GLY A 167 -4.05 -6.20 -3.57
C GLY A 167 -4.89 -5.40 -2.56
N ASN A 168 -4.42 -5.21 -1.33
CA ASN A 168 -5.10 -4.38 -0.34
C ASN A 168 -4.56 -2.96 -0.33
N ILE A 169 -5.46 -1.97 -0.41
CA ILE A 169 -5.14 -0.59 -0.09
C ILE A 169 -4.89 -0.51 1.41
N MET A 170 -3.62 -0.34 1.78
CA MET A 170 -3.21 -0.32 3.18
C MET A 170 -2.81 1.07 3.67
N MET A 171 -2.49 2.00 2.77
CA MET A 171 -2.06 3.33 3.16
C MET A 171 -2.39 4.39 2.11
N THR A 172 -2.73 5.59 2.56
CA THR A 172 -3.04 6.73 1.69
C THR A 172 -2.17 7.95 1.98
N TYR A 173 -1.95 8.75 0.94
CA TYR A 173 -1.18 10.00 1.00
C TYR A 173 -2.03 11.11 0.37
N ALA A 174 -2.35 12.13 1.18
CA ALA A 174 -3.12 13.28 0.73
C ALA A 174 -2.44 13.96 -0.48
N ALA A 175 -3.24 14.59 -1.35
CA ALA A 175 -2.68 15.41 -2.42
C ALA A 175 -1.80 16.53 -1.84
N GLY A 176 -0.63 16.75 -2.42
CA GLY A 176 0.37 17.70 -1.93
C GLY A 176 1.16 17.24 -0.70
N ALA A 177 1.01 15.98 -0.25
CA ALA A 177 1.85 15.44 0.82
C ALA A 177 3.33 15.38 0.39
N ASP A 178 4.25 15.49 1.36
CA ASP A 178 5.69 15.40 1.08
C ASP A 178 6.02 14.02 0.48
N PRO A 179 6.53 13.96 -0.77
CA PRO A 179 6.88 12.70 -1.44
C PRO A 179 7.90 11.85 -0.65
N ASN A 180 8.69 12.48 0.22
CA ASN A 180 9.62 11.75 1.08
C ASN A 180 8.92 10.86 2.10
N GLN A 181 7.66 11.14 2.46
CA GLN A 181 6.88 10.28 3.35
C GLN A 181 6.65 8.90 2.71
N LEU A 182 6.11 8.91 1.48
CA LEU A 182 5.92 7.69 0.69
C LEU A 182 7.23 6.94 0.47
N LYS A 183 8.31 7.65 0.12
CA LYS A 183 9.64 7.06 -0.05
C LYS A 183 10.14 6.35 1.22
N GLN A 184 10.00 7.00 2.39
CA GLN A 184 10.46 6.45 3.65
C GLN A 184 9.64 5.23 4.06
N ASP A 185 8.33 5.28 3.88
CA ASP A 185 7.45 4.16 4.20
C ASP A 185 7.71 2.98 3.25
N LEU A 186 7.83 3.20 1.94
CA LEU A 186 8.26 2.18 0.98
C LEU A 186 9.61 1.56 1.36
N LYS A 187 10.61 2.38 1.71
CA LYS A 187 11.93 1.88 2.13
C LYS A 187 11.81 0.96 3.34
N ARG A 188 11.01 1.32 4.35
CA ARG A 188 10.77 0.50 5.53
C ARG A 188 10.08 -0.81 5.13
N LEU A 189 8.99 -0.74 4.38
CA LEU A 189 8.21 -1.92 3.97
C LEU A 189 9.07 -2.89 3.17
N LEU A 190 9.83 -2.43 2.20
CA LEU A 190 10.68 -3.27 1.37
C LEU A 190 11.88 -3.88 2.12
N THR A 191 12.27 -3.30 3.26
CA THR A 191 13.32 -3.85 4.13
C THR A 191 12.81 -5.08 4.90
N TRP A 192 11.52 -5.08 5.30
CA TRP A 192 10.93 -6.14 6.13
C TRP A 192 10.04 -7.11 5.35
N SER A 193 9.57 -6.71 4.16
CA SER A 193 8.81 -7.55 3.25
C SER A 193 9.75 -8.58 2.63
N LYS A 194 9.65 -9.82 3.09
CA LYS A 194 10.27 -10.99 2.49
C LYS A 194 9.41 -11.50 1.34
N LEU A 195 9.56 -10.92 0.15
CA LEU A 195 9.00 -11.51 -1.07
C LEU A 195 9.96 -12.55 -1.69
N ASP A 196 11.21 -12.62 -1.21
CA ASP A 196 12.30 -13.38 -1.83
C ASP A 196 12.49 -14.82 -1.29
N GLU A 197 11.59 -15.37 -0.46
CA GLU A 197 11.81 -16.69 0.18
C GLU A 197 11.07 -17.86 -0.50
N GLN A 198 10.48 -17.65 -1.69
CA GLN A 198 9.71 -18.70 -2.41
C GLN A 198 9.98 -18.81 -3.93
N SER A 199 11.19 -18.47 -4.41
CA SER A 199 11.61 -18.80 -5.78
C SER A 199 12.77 -19.78 -5.79
#